data_AF-A0A5D4THG8-F1
#
_entry.id   AF-A0A5D4THG8-F1
#
_cell.length_a   1.000
_cell.length_b   1.000
_cell.length_c   1.000
_cell.angle_alpha   90.00
_cell.angle_beta   90.00
_cell.angle_gamma   90.00
#
_symmetry.space_group_name_H-M   'P 1'
#
loop_
_entity.id
_entity.type
_entity.pdbx_description
1 polymer ?
#
loop_
_entity_poly.entity_id
_entity_poly.type
_entity_poly.pdbx_seq_one_letter_code
_entity_poly.pdbx_strand_id
1 'polypeptide(L)'
;MIRTEPVNEAFKELMNELFFYPRTLPKTTNIQWHYFNNTNQNIINVNGHGGEIAKAFYPRARSGDSEIDHLISFTKFPEISKDEVTKWYEDAKPWADKQGINIADLFYWEQRMGNWGALFPLEQDAAIEEFSPFSNSPLLFALLKTPVQDRKGPDHQLFKEMIQQMWPETLEYDYNPILGINIKARLTKLVKHNPVLFNIYKKIKQ
;
A
#
# COMPACT_ATOMS: atom_id res chain seq x y z
N MET A 1 18.26 -0.39 -13.45
CA MET A 1 17.36 0.77 -13.19
C MET A 1 17.57 1.75 -14.33
N ILE A 2 16.53 2.09 -15.08
CA ILE A 2 16.61 3.04 -16.20
C ILE A 2 16.99 4.40 -15.60
N ARG A 3 17.98 5.09 -16.19
CA ARG A 3 18.26 6.48 -15.82
C ARG A 3 17.27 7.36 -16.56
N THR A 4 16.39 8.01 -15.80
CA THR A 4 15.33 8.85 -16.34
C THR A 4 15.65 10.31 -16.12
N GLU A 5 15.32 11.13 -17.10
CA GLU A 5 15.38 12.59 -16.97
C GLU A 5 14.31 13.09 -15.98
N PRO A 6 14.52 14.27 -15.36
CA PRO A 6 13.49 14.94 -14.58
C PRO A 6 12.20 15.14 -15.38
N VAL A 7 11.07 15.20 -14.66
CA VAL A 7 9.76 15.44 -15.29
C VAL A 7 9.74 16.85 -15.89
N ASN A 8 9.48 16.96 -17.20
CA ASN A 8 9.42 18.21 -17.92
C ASN A 8 8.01 18.84 -17.86
N GLU A 9 7.89 20.14 -18.18
CA GLU A 9 6.61 20.85 -18.09
C GLU A 9 5.55 20.32 -19.05
N ALA A 10 5.94 19.97 -20.28
CA ALA A 10 5.01 19.40 -21.26
C ALA A 10 4.33 18.11 -20.75
N PHE A 11 5.09 17.25 -20.07
CA PHE A 11 4.53 16.03 -19.49
C PHE A 11 3.65 16.34 -18.27
N LYS A 12 3.98 17.36 -17.46
CA LYS A 12 3.11 17.79 -16.37
C LYS A 12 1.77 18.32 -16.89
N GLU A 13 1.80 19.12 -17.95
CA GLU A 13 0.59 19.63 -18.62
C GLU A 13 -0.29 18.47 -19.09
N LEU A 14 0.29 17.51 -19.81
CA LEU A 14 -0.41 16.28 -20.21
C LEU A 14 -1.06 15.56 -19.03
N MET A 15 -0.31 15.32 -17.95
CA MET A 15 -0.86 14.62 -16.78
C MET A 15 -2.03 15.38 -16.12
N ASN A 16 -2.01 16.72 -16.14
CA ASN A 16 -3.11 17.55 -15.63
C ASN A 16 -4.34 17.55 -16.56
N GLU A 17 -4.15 17.31 -17.85
CA GLU A 17 -5.27 17.11 -18.79
C GLU A 17 -5.92 15.73 -18.59
N LEU A 18 -5.11 14.70 -18.35
CA LEU A 18 -5.60 13.31 -18.22
C LEU A 18 -6.22 13.00 -16.87
N PHE A 19 -5.72 13.61 -15.79
CA PHE A 19 -6.08 13.23 -14.43
C PHE A 19 -6.55 14.44 -13.62
N PHE A 20 -7.53 14.23 -12.75
CA PHE A 20 -8.06 15.28 -11.88
C PHE A 20 -7.03 15.78 -10.85
N TYR A 21 -6.14 14.91 -10.39
CA TYR A 21 -5.11 15.24 -9.39
C TYR A 21 -3.85 14.39 -9.59
N PRO A 22 -3.06 14.63 -10.65
CA PRO A 22 -1.84 13.89 -10.91
C PRO A 22 -0.77 14.21 -9.88
N ARG A 23 0.03 13.22 -9.50
CA ARG A 23 1.13 13.39 -8.55
C ARG A 23 2.46 13.47 -9.27
N THR A 24 3.31 14.42 -8.83
CA THR A 24 4.73 14.44 -9.21
C THR A 24 5.54 13.72 -8.15
N LEU A 25 5.87 12.46 -8.41
CA LEU A 25 6.67 11.59 -7.54
C LEU A 25 7.97 11.20 -8.26
N PRO A 26 9.01 10.71 -7.55
CA PRO A 26 10.24 10.25 -8.20
C PRO A 26 9.98 9.26 -9.35
N LYS A 27 8.96 8.40 -9.21
CA LYS A 27 8.54 7.42 -10.22
C LYS A 27 7.81 8.01 -11.44
N THR A 28 7.32 9.25 -11.38
CA THR A 28 6.71 9.92 -12.54
C THR A 28 7.72 10.07 -13.69
N THR A 29 9.01 10.11 -13.38
CA THR A 29 10.09 10.09 -14.39
C THR A 29 10.11 8.80 -15.22
N ASN A 30 9.73 7.65 -14.63
CA ASN A 30 9.59 6.38 -15.36
C ASN A 30 8.38 6.44 -16.31
N ILE A 31 7.24 6.96 -15.85
CA ILE A 31 6.03 7.11 -16.67
C ILE A 31 6.34 8.02 -17.87
N GLN A 32 6.98 9.17 -17.63
CA GLN A 32 7.44 10.07 -18.69
C GLN A 32 8.36 9.38 -19.69
N TRP A 33 9.33 8.60 -19.19
CA TRP A 33 10.26 7.89 -20.05
C TRP A 33 9.53 6.88 -20.95
N HIS A 34 8.60 6.10 -20.41
CA HIS A 34 7.79 5.17 -21.19
C HIS A 34 6.94 5.88 -22.25
N TYR A 35 6.33 7.01 -21.87
CA TYR A 35 5.50 7.82 -22.75
C TYR A 35 6.27 8.32 -23.98
N PHE A 36 7.43 8.97 -23.78
CA PHE A 36 8.19 9.56 -24.88
C PHE A 36 9.01 8.55 -25.68
N ASN A 37 9.42 7.44 -25.07
CA ASN A 37 10.19 6.40 -25.78
C ASN A 37 9.29 5.35 -26.42
N ASN A 38 7.96 5.49 -26.30
CA ASN A 38 6.95 4.60 -26.88
C ASN A 38 7.36 3.14 -26.70
N THR A 39 7.63 2.74 -25.45
CA THR A 39 8.10 1.37 -25.15
C THR A 39 7.16 0.38 -25.82
N ASN A 40 7.74 -0.37 -26.75
CA ASN A 40 7.12 -1.35 -27.64
C ASN A 40 5.78 -1.90 -27.13
N GLN A 41 4.73 -1.88 -27.98
CA GLN A 41 3.38 -2.39 -27.65
C GLN A 41 3.34 -3.86 -27.17
N ASN A 42 4.46 -4.57 -27.23
CA ASN A 42 4.62 -5.95 -26.77
C ASN A 42 5.32 -6.07 -25.40
N ILE A 43 5.46 -4.99 -24.65
CA ILE A 43 6.03 -4.99 -23.29
C ILE A 43 4.94 -4.60 -22.30
N ILE A 44 4.84 -5.35 -21.21
CA ILE A 44 3.96 -5.05 -20.08
C ILE A 44 4.81 -4.77 -18.83
N ASN A 45 4.43 -3.78 -18.05
CA ASN A 45 5.05 -3.52 -16.76
C ASN A 45 4.45 -4.43 -15.69
N VAL A 46 5.24 -5.31 -15.08
CA VAL A 46 4.79 -6.12 -13.94
C VAL A 46 5.16 -5.42 -12.64
N ASN A 47 4.17 -5.18 -11.79
CA ASN A 47 4.37 -4.46 -10.53
C ASN A 47 3.91 -5.30 -9.31
N GLY A 48 4.16 -4.78 -8.10
CA GLY A 48 3.74 -5.42 -6.84
C GLY A 48 2.44 -4.88 -6.24
N HIS A 49 1.68 -4.07 -6.99
CA HIS A 49 0.50 -3.37 -6.51
C HIS A 49 -0.56 -4.36 -6.01
N GLY A 50 -1.12 -4.08 -4.84
CA GLY A 50 -2.11 -4.92 -4.17
C GLY A 50 -1.47 -5.85 -3.14
N GLY A 51 -0.18 -6.18 -3.28
CA GLY A 51 0.52 -7.03 -2.31
C GLY A 51 0.63 -6.38 -0.93
N GLU A 52 0.54 -5.05 -0.84
CA GLU A 52 0.54 -4.33 0.43
C GLU A 52 -0.71 -4.59 1.27
N ILE A 53 -1.84 -4.93 0.65
CA ILE A 53 -3.11 -5.25 1.34
C ILE A 53 -2.90 -6.40 2.31
N ALA A 54 -2.11 -7.39 1.91
CA ALA A 54 -1.82 -8.55 2.73
C ALA A 54 -0.81 -8.28 3.87
N LYS A 55 -0.19 -7.09 3.99
CA LYS A 55 0.93 -6.85 4.93
C LYS A 55 0.52 -6.40 6.34
N ALA A 56 -0.76 -6.52 6.70
CA ALA A 56 -1.30 -6.11 8.00
C ALA A 56 -0.87 -4.69 8.38
N PHE A 57 -1.12 -3.76 7.46
CA PHE A 57 -0.58 -2.40 7.51
C PHE A 57 -1.09 -1.62 8.73
N TYR A 58 -2.39 -1.69 9.01
CA TYR A 58 -2.96 -1.06 10.20
C TYR A 58 -2.80 -1.96 11.43
N PRO A 59 -2.37 -1.40 12.57
CA PRO A 59 -2.35 -2.16 13.81
C PRO A 59 -3.78 -2.52 14.22
N ARG A 60 -3.93 -3.64 14.92
CA ARG A 60 -5.20 -4.07 15.50
C ARG A 60 -5.54 -3.25 16.74
N ALA A 61 -6.83 -3.02 16.98
CA ALA A 61 -7.30 -2.47 18.25
C ALA A 61 -6.91 -3.41 19.41
N ARG A 62 -6.66 -2.84 20.61
CA ARG A 62 -6.37 -3.67 21.78
C ARG A 62 -7.69 -4.21 22.35
N SER A 63 -7.58 -5.28 23.14
CA SER A 63 -8.74 -5.80 23.87
C SER A 63 -9.33 -4.70 24.76
N GLY A 64 -10.63 -4.43 24.57
CA GLY A 64 -11.35 -3.38 25.30
C GLY A 64 -11.36 -2.01 24.62
N ASP A 65 -10.56 -1.80 23.58
CA ASP A 65 -10.62 -0.58 22.77
C ASP A 65 -11.77 -0.67 21.74
N SER A 66 -12.36 0.48 21.41
CA SER A 66 -13.34 0.62 20.33
C SER A 66 -12.66 0.43 18.96
N GLU A 67 -13.04 -0.62 18.22
CA GLU A 67 -12.54 -0.86 16.85
C GLU A 67 -12.90 0.31 15.92
N ILE A 68 -14.11 0.86 16.04
CA ILE A 68 -14.59 1.98 15.21
C ILE A 68 -13.73 3.23 15.44
N ASP A 69 -13.52 3.63 16.69
CA ASP A 69 -12.70 4.81 17.00
C ASP A 69 -11.26 4.62 16.55
N HIS A 70 -10.75 3.39 16.66
CA HIS A 70 -9.44 3.03 16.16
C HIS A 70 -9.33 3.18 14.64
N LEU A 71 -10.33 2.75 13.87
CA LEU A 71 -10.37 2.95 12.40
C LEU A 71 -10.50 4.43 12.02
N ILE A 72 -11.35 5.19 12.72
CA ILE A 72 -11.50 6.64 12.53
C ILE A 72 -10.15 7.35 12.72
N SER A 73 -9.33 6.91 13.68
CA SER A 73 -8.00 7.49 13.92
C SER A 73 -7.04 7.38 12.71
N PHE A 74 -7.30 6.44 11.80
CA PHE A 74 -6.48 6.26 10.58
C PHE A 74 -6.86 7.24 9.46
N THR A 75 -8.05 7.85 9.50
CA THR A 75 -8.44 8.82 8.48
C THR A 75 -7.63 10.11 8.60
N LYS A 76 -7.70 10.94 7.56
CA LYS A 76 -7.05 12.26 7.54
C LYS A 76 -7.82 13.28 8.38
N PHE A 77 -9.14 13.15 8.45
CA PHE A 77 -10.04 14.10 9.10
C PHE A 77 -11.06 13.37 9.99
N PRO A 78 -10.65 12.90 11.18
CA PRO A 78 -11.46 12.09 12.08
C PRO A 78 -12.88 12.64 12.34
N GLU A 79 -12.97 13.91 12.72
CA GLU A 79 -14.24 14.59 13.05
C GLU A 79 -15.23 14.61 11.87
N ILE A 80 -14.72 14.70 10.64
CA ILE A 80 -15.54 14.76 9.43
C ILE A 80 -15.90 13.34 8.96
N SER A 81 -14.97 12.39 9.14
CA SER A 81 -15.15 11.02 8.65
C SER A 81 -15.91 10.09 9.58
N LYS A 82 -16.19 10.53 10.83
CA LYS A 82 -16.74 9.65 11.88
C LYS A 82 -18.02 8.94 11.44
N ASP A 83 -18.99 9.68 10.91
CA ASP A 83 -20.28 9.12 10.54
C ASP A 83 -20.16 8.16 9.36
N GLU A 84 -19.37 8.49 8.36
CA GLU A 84 -19.16 7.63 7.18
C GLU A 84 -18.36 6.36 7.50
N VAL A 85 -17.35 6.45 8.37
CA VAL A 85 -16.62 5.28 8.84
C VAL A 85 -17.51 4.40 9.71
N THR A 86 -18.39 4.99 10.53
CA THR A 86 -19.34 4.23 11.35
C THR A 86 -20.33 3.46 10.49
N LYS A 87 -20.95 4.13 9.50
CA LYS A 87 -21.85 3.48 8.52
C LYS A 87 -21.15 2.34 7.78
N TRP A 88 -19.93 2.60 7.29
CA TRP A 88 -19.11 1.59 6.63
C TRP A 88 -18.83 0.40 7.55
N TYR A 89 -18.49 0.64 8.82
CA TYR A 89 -18.18 -0.42 9.77
C TYR A 89 -19.37 -1.31 10.06
N GLU A 90 -20.57 -0.73 10.25
CA GLU A 90 -21.81 -1.46 10.52
C GLU A 90 -22.15 -2.45 9.40
N ASP A 91 -21.87 -2.09 8.14
CA ASP A 91 -22.06 -2.97 6.97
C ASP A 91 -20.91 -3.96 6.77
N ALA A 92 -19.66 -3.49 6.87
CA ALA A 92 -18.47 -4.28 6.55
C ALA A 92 -18.12 -5.32 7.63
N LYS A 93 -18.34 -5.02 8.92
CA LYS A 93 -17.92 -5.89 10.04
C LYS A 93 -18.58 -7.27 10.02
N PRO A 94 -19.92 -7.41 9.84
CA PRO A 94 -20.55 -8.72 9.75
C PRO A 94 -19.98 -9.59 8.62
N TRP A 95 -19.69 -8.97 7.47
CA TRP A 95 -19.09 -9.67 6.34
C TRP A 95 -17.64 -10.06 6.61
N ALA A 96 -16.84 -9.15 7.16
CA ALA A 96 -15.44 -9.40 7.51
C ALA A 96 -15.31 -10.58 8.48
N ASP A 97 -16.17 -10.62 9.51
CA ASP A 97 -16.24 -11.71 10.49
C ASP A 97 -16.60 -13.04 9.82
N LYS A 98 -17.62 -13.04 8.95
CA LYS A 98 -18.02 -14.23 8.18
C LYS A 98 -16.89 -14.77 7.30
N GLN A 99 -16.04 -13.88 6.76
CA GLN A 99 -14.91 -14.27 5.92
C GLN A 99 -13.63 -14.59 6.70
N GLY A 100 -13.60 -14.35 8.02
CA GLY A 100 -12.38 -14.47 8.81
C GLY A 100 -11.31 -13.43 8.46
N ILE A 101 -11.72 -12.25 8.02
CA ILE A 101 -10.84 -11.14 7.65
C ILE A 101 -10.89 -10.11 8.77
N ASN A 102 -9.74 -9.59 9.18
CA ASN A 102 -9.71 -8.53 10.19
C ASN A 102 -10.23 -7.22 9.59
N ILE A 103 -11.09 -6.52 10.33
CA ILE A 103 -11.73 -5.29 9.85
C ILE A 103 -10.71 -4.18 9.51
N ALA A 104 -9.57 -4.12 10.20
CA ALA A 104 -8.53 -3.14 9.89
C ALA A 104 -7.81 -3.44 8.56
N ASP A 105 -7.71 -4.71 8.17
CA ASP A 105 -7.17 -5.09 6.85
C ASP A 105 -8.15 -4.70 5.74
N LEU A 106 -9.44 -4.96 5.94
CA LEU A 106 -10.49 -4.57 4.99
C LEU A 106 -10.58 -3.05 4.85
N PHE A 107 -10.52 -2.32 5.96
CA PHE A 107 -10.49 -0.86 5.97
C PHE A 107 -9.26 -0.30 5.23
N TYR A 108 -8.08 -0.90 5.43
CA TYR A 108 -6.88 -0.51 4.69
C TYR A 108 -7.04 -0.71 3.17
N TRP A 109 -7.59 -1.87 2.77
CA TRP A 109 -7.85 -2.18 1.38
C TRP A 109 -8.78 -1.13 0.75
N GLU A 110 -9.96 -0.92 1.31
CA GLU A 110 -10.98 -0.09 0.66
C GLU A 110 -10.66 1.41 0.76
N GLN A 111 -10.23 1.89 1.93
CA GLN A 111 -10.03 3.33 2.12
C GLN A 111 -8.68 3.80 1.62
N ARG A 112 -7.60 3.07 1.94
CA ARG A 112 -6.25 3.56 1.63
C ARG A 112 -5.76 3.04 0.29
N MET A 113 -5.91 1.74 0.01
CA MET A 113 -5.44 1.17 -1.25
C MET A 113 -6.37 1.53 -2.41
N GLY A 114 -7.68 1.59 -2.18
CA GLY A 114 -8.65 2.08 -3.16
C GLY A 114 -8.40 3.53 -3.58
N ASN A 115 -7.98 4.41 -2.66
CA ASN A 115 -7.67 5.80 -2.98
C ASN A 115 -6.20 6.00 -3.39
N TRP A 116 -5.27 5.86 -2.44
CA TRP A 116 -3.85 6.17 -2.68
C TRP A 116 -3.15 5.14 -3.57
N GLY A 117 -3.51 3.87 -3.41
CA GLY A 117 -2.91 2.76 -4.14
C GLY A 117 -3.27 2.79 -5.62
N ALA A 118 -4.55 2.95 -5.93
CA ALA A 118 -5.08 2.92 -7.30
C ALA A 118 -4.60 4.09 -8.18
N LEU A 119 -4.23 5.23 -7.57
CA LEU A 119 -3.75 6.40 -8.33
C LEU A 119 -2.50 6.11 -9.16
N PHE A 120 -1.62 5.21 -8.73
CA PHE A 120 -0.38 4.97 -9.47
C PHE A 120 -0.59 4.15 -10.75
N PRO A 121 -1.26 2.98 -10.70
CA PRO A 121 -1.72 2.28 -11.90
C PRO A 121 -2.41 3.24 -12.89
N LEU A 122 -3.38 4.02 -12.39
CA LEU A 122 -4.11 4.99 -13.20
C LEU A 122 -3.21 6.01 -13.91
N GLU A 123 -2.24 6.60 -13.19
CA GLU A 123 -1.27 7.53 -13.78
C GLU A 123 -0.35 6.84 -14.81
N GLN A 124 -0.05 5.55 -14.60
CA GLN A 124 0.85 4.79 -15.45
C GLN A 124 0.20 4.32 -16.76
N ASP A 125 -1.11 4.08 -16.75
CA ASP A 125 -1.91 3.72 -17.94
C ASP A 125 -1.78 4.76 -19.08
N ALA A 126 -1.39 6.00 -18.78
CA ALA A 126 -1.08 7.01 -19.79
C ALA A 126 0.12 6.65 -20.68
N ALA A 127 1.00 5.73 -20.25
CA ALA A 127 2.30 5.51 -20.88
C ALA A 127 2.60 4.04 -21.21
N ILE A 128 2.16 3.07 -20.40
CA ILE A 128 2.47 1.66 -20.60
C ILE A 128 1.41 0.77 -19.93
N GLU A 129 1.05 -0.32 -20.60
CA GLU A 129 0.22 -1.38 -20.02
C GLU A 129 0.91 -1.99 -18.80
N GLU A 130 0.13 -2.31 -17.76
CA GLU A 130 0.64 -2.96 -16.57
C GLU A 130 -0.15 -4.18 -16.13
N PHE A 131 0.54 -5.06 -15.43
CA PHE A 131 -0.03 -6.23 -14.79
C PHE A 131 0.36 -6.24 -13.32
N SER A 132 -0.67 -6.26 -12.46
CA SER A 132 -0.55 -6.31 -11.01
C SER A 132 -0.99 -7.69 -10.52
N PRO A 133 -0.09 -8.68 -10.34
CA PRO A 133 -0.47 -10.05 -10.00
C PRO A 133 -1.28 -10.16 -8.70
N PHE A 134 -1.04 -9.26 -7.75
CA PHE A 134 -1.77 -9.20 -6.48
C PHE A 134 -3.14 -8.51 -6.58
N SER A 135 -3.47 -7.87 -7.71
CA SER A 135 -4.82 -7.35 -7.98
C SER A 135 -5.77 -8.48 -8.43
N ASN A 136 -5.85 -9.52 -7.61
CA ASN A 136 -6.63 -10.73 -7.86
C ASN A 136 -7.40 -11.08 -6.58
N SER A 137 -8.73 -10.98 -6.63
CA SER A 137 -9.56 -11.15 -5.43
C SER A 137 -9.38 -12.53 -4.76
N PRO A 138 -9.40 -13.67 -5.48
CA PRO A 138 -9.12 -14.98 -4.87
C PRO A 138 -7.77 -15.03 -4.14
N LEU A 139 -6.71 -14.52 -4.76
CA LEU A 139 -5.38 -14.46 -4.15
C LEU A 139 -5.38 -13.56 -2.90
N LEU A 140 -5.92 -12.34 -3.00
CA LEU A 140 -6.01 -11.42 -1.86
C LEU A 140 -6.77 -12.04 -0.68
N PHE A 141 -7.88 -12.74 -0.95
CA PHE A 141 -8.63 -13.42 0.10
C PHE A 141 -7.85 -14.55 0.74
N ALA A 142 -7.12 -15.35 -0.04
CA ALA A 142 -6.25 -16.39 0.49
C ALA A 142 -5.14 -15.78 1.38
N LEU A 143 -4.51 -14.70 0.93
CA LEU A 143 -3.47 -14.01 1.68
C LEU A 143 -4.04 -13.40 2.98
N LEU A 144 -5.17 -12.70 2.93
CA LEU A 144 -5.77 -12.05 4.11
C LEU A 144 -6.19 -13.02 5.22
N LYS A 145 -6.54 -14.26 4.87
CA LYS A 145 -6.86 -15.33 5.82
C LYS A 145 -5.64 -15.93 6.49
N THR A 146 -4.42 -15.61 6.04
CA THR A 146 -3.19 -16.05 6.69
C THR A 146 -3.04 -15.35 8.05
N PRO A 147 -2.51 -16.04 9.09
CA PRO A 147 -2.29 -15.42 10.38
C PRO A 147 -1.44 -14.14 10.29
N VAL A 148 -1.77 -13.14 11.13
CA VAL A 148 -1.15 -11.81 11.05
C VAL A 148 0.34 -11.82 11.33
N GLN A 149 0.82 -12.73 12.17
CA GLN A 149 2.23 -12.83 12.53
C GLN A 149 3.08 -13.16 11.29
N ASP A 150 2.52 -13.90 10.34
CA ASP A 150 3.21 -14.29 9.11
C ASP A 150 3.15 -13.18 8.05
N ARG A 151 2.13 -12.30 8.16
CA ARG A 151 1.89 -11.19 7.25
C ARG A 151 2.65 -9.92 7.62
N LYS A 152 2.89 -9.71 8.92
CA LYS A 152 3.42 -8.45 9.47
C LYS A 152 4.92 -8.31 9.26
N GLY A 153 5.37 -7.06 9.12
CA GLY A 153 6.80 -6.73 9.07
C GLY A 153 7.49 -6.87 10.44
N PRO A 154 8.82 -6.98 10.48
CA PRO A 154 9.74 -6.86 9.34
C PRO A 154 9.87 -8.13 8.50
N ASP A 155 9.51 -9.27 9.06
CA ASP A 155 9.89 -10.55 8.48
C ASP A 155 8.99 -10.96 7.33
N HIS A 156 7.70 -10.59 7.35
CA HIS A 156 6.77 -10.89 6.26
C HIS A 156 6.88 -12.35 5.80
N GLN A 157 6.87 -13.27 6.77
CA GLN A 157 7.16 -14.70 6.58
C GLN A 157 6.34 -15.31 5.43
N LEU A 158 5.06 -14.94 5.30
CA LEU A 158 4.20 -15.34 4.18
C LEU A 158 4.86 -15.09 2.81
N PHE A 159 5.38 -13.87 2.59
CA PHE A 159 6.03 -13.53 1.33
C PHE A 159 7.37 -14.24 1.15
N LYS A 160 8.12 -14.44 2.24
CA LYS A 160 9.38 -15.21 2.20
C LYS A 160 9.12 -16.65 1.76
N GLU A 161 8.10 -17.29 2.32
CA GLU A 161 7.71 -18.66 1.98
C GLU A 161 7.20 -18.76 0.55
N MET A 162 6.40 -17.80 0.08
CA MET A 162 6.00 -17.73 -1.32
C MET A 162 7.21 -17.67 -2.26
N ILE A 163 8.19 -16.81 -1.97
CA ILE A 163 9.42 -16.72 -2.76
C ILE A 163 10.20 -18.04 -2.70
N GLN A 164 10.37 -18.64 -1.52
CA GLN A 164 11.08 -19.92 -1.35
C GLN A 164 10.46 -21.06 -2.17
N GLN A 165 9.14 -21.05 -2.34
CA GLN A 165 8.40 -22.08 -3.11
C GLN A 165 8.38 -21.80 -4.61
N MET A 166 8.31 -20.52 -5.00
CA MET A 166 8.10 -20.13 -6.40
C MET A 166 9.39 -19.80 -7.14
N TRP A 167 10.36 -19.18 -6.45
CA TRP A 167 11.61 -18.71 -7.04
C TRP A 167 12.74 -18.62 -5.99
N PRO A 168 13.17 -19.76 -5.42
CA PRO A 168 14.09 -19.80 -4.27
C PRO A 168 15.43 -19.10 -4.54
N GLU A 169 15.92 -19.13 -5.77
CA GLU A 169 17.19 -18.49 -6.16
C GLU A 169 17.17 -16.98 -5.89
N THR A 170 16.00 -16.33 -5.96
CA THR A 170 15.90 -14.89 -5.68
C THR A 170 16.13 -14.51 -4.22
N LEU A 171 16.12 -15.48 -3.29
CA LEU A 171 16.48 -15.26 -1.90
C LEU A 171 17.99 -15.03 -1.69
N GLU A 172 18.82 -15.25 -2.73
CA GLU A 172 20.23 -14.89 -2.70
C GLU A 172 20.45 -13.36 -2.68
N TYR A 173 19.48 -12.59 -3.18
CA TYR A 173 19.52 -11.13 -3.17
C TYR A 173 18.93 -10.60 -1.87
N ASP A 174 19.61 -9.64 -1.25
CA ASP A 174 19.04 -8.91 -0.13
C ASP A 174 17.78 -8.16 -0.58
N TYR A 175 16.62 -8.59 -0.09
CA TYR A 175 15.36 -7.86 -0.26
C TYR A 175 15.05 -7.07 1.02
N ASN A 176 14.79 -5.77 0.87
CA ASN A 176 14.86 -4.80 1.98
C ASN A 176 16.19 -4.90 2.75
N PRO A 177 17.35 -4.72 2.08
CA PRO A 177 18.63 -4.70 2.78
C PRO A 177 18.51 -3.67 3.90
N ILE A 178 18.75 -4.09 5.14
CA ILE A 178 18.88 -3.18 6.27
C ILE A 178 20.21 -2.46 6.08
N LEU A 179 20.27 -1.57 5.08
CA LEU A 179 21.42 -0.75 4.75
C LEU A 179 21.66 0.19 5.94
N GLY A 180 22.47 -0.28 6.88
CA GLY A 180 22.81 0.43 8.10
C GLY A 180 21.62 0.57 9.04
N ILE A 181 21.68 -0.08 10.20
CA ILE A 181 20.73 0.16 11.30
C ILE A 181 20.94 1.59 11.81
N ASN A 182 20.33 2.57 11.13
CA ASN A 182 20.21 3.91 11.64
C ASN A 182 19.24 3.85 12.83
N ILE A 183 19.68 4.25 14.02
CA ILE A 183 18.86 4.37 15.23
C ILE A 183 17.53 5.08 14.91
N LYS A 184 17.55 6.06 14.00
CA LYS A 184 16.36 6.76 13.52
C LYS A 184 15.37 5.84 12.82
N ALA A 185 15.82 4.85 12.04
CA ALA A 185 14.95 3.86 11.40
C ALA A 185 14.32 2.91 12.43
N ARG A 186 15.09 2.46 13.45
CA ARG A 186 14.55 1.68 14.57
C ARG A 186 13.51 2.46 15.37
N LEU A 187 13.80 3.71 15.72
CA LEU A 187 12.88 4.59 16.43
C LEU A 187 11.64 4.87 15.59
N THR A 188 11.80 5.17 14.30
CA THR A 188 10.67 5.35 13.38
C THR A 188 9.82 4.09 13.29
N LYS A 189 10.44 2.90 13.28
CA LYS A 189 9.73 1.62 13.30
C LYS A 189 8.95 1.47 14.60
N LEU A 190 9.57 1.70 15.75
CA LEU A 190 8.94 1.57 17.06
C LEU A 190 7.77 2.55 17.23
N VAL A 191 7.95 3.78 16.76
CA VAL A 191 6.90 4.81 16.70
C VAL A 191 5.76 4.40 15.77
N LYS A 192 6.05 3.93 14.55
CA LYS A 192 5.02 3.54 13.58
C LYS A 192 4.27 2.25 13.95
N HIS A 193 4.90 1.34 14.70
CA HIS A 193 4.32 0.05 15.08
C HIS A 193 3.58 0.10 16.43
N ASN A 194 3.77 1.17 17.21
CA ASN A 194 3.02 1.41 18.43
C ASN A 194 1.90 2.42 18.14
N PRO A 195 0.61 2.04 18.23
CA PRO A 195 -0.52 2.91 17.89
C PRO A 195 -0.50 4.24 18.64
N VAL A 196 -0.08 4.21 19.91
CA VAL A 196 -0.01 5.41 20.77
C VAL A 196 1.08 6.36 20.28
N LEU A 197 2.29 5.83 20.01
CA LEU A 197 3.41 6.64 19.52
C LEU A 197 3.15 7.15 18.10
N PHE A 198 2.50 6.36 17.25
CA PHE A 198 2.13 6.77 15.90
C PHE A 198 1.16 7.94 15.91
N ASN A 199 0.16 7.91 16.80
CA ASN A 199 -0.81 8.98 16.97
C ASN A 199 -0.14 10.27 17.52
N ILE A 200 0.80 10.14 18.47
CA ILE A 200 1.61 11.27 18.95
C ILE A 200 2.47 11.84 17.82
N TYR A 201 3.14 10.99 17.04
CA TYR A 201 3.96 11.41 15.88
C TYR A 201 3.14 12.19 14.84
N LYS A 202 1.91 11.73 14.54
CA LYS A 202 0.99 12.44 13.63
C LYS A 202 0.67 13.85 14.14
N LYS A 203 0.45 14.03 15.46
CA LYS A 203 0.12 15.32 16.08
C LYS A 203 1.28 16.31 16.09
N ILE A 204 2.53 15.84 16.21
CA ILE A 204 3.74 16.69 16.24
C ILE A 204 4.13 17.21 14.84
N LYS A 205 3.67 16.53 13.78
CA LYS A 205 4.07 16.80 12.39
C LYS A 205 3.05 17.64 11.62
N GLN A 206 1.93 18.01 12.24
CA GLN A 206 0.99 19.04 11.78
C GLN A 206 1.48 20.40 12.28
#